data_AF-A0A970HUC9-F1
#
_entry.id   AF-A0A970HUC9-F1
#
_cell.length_a   1.000
_cell.length_b   1.000
_cell.length_c   1.000
_cell.angle_alpha   90.00
_cell.angle_beta   90.00
_cell.angle_gamma   90.00
#
_symmetry.space_group_name_H-M   'P 1'
#
loop_
_entity.id
_entity.type
_entity.pdbx_description
1 polymer ?
#
loop_
_entity_poly.entity_id
_entity_poly.type
_entity_poly.pdbx_seq_one_letter_code
_entity_poly.pdbx_strand_id
1 'polypeptide(L)'
;MGAPLVQMRQVLGPYEQVVAAFSRLGLPSRRIGTAPYGLDIYAYRVGEAGPTGMVTAGAHAEEVAGVATAYSLAARFQPGLQGWIVPCRDPLGWDGFRRNLARAVGRPVRIRSHHDVVELIKREGEPILLGDVTVGIIDQVAFFSLADSHPGNDDTGVFAHAFLSERDDVRERLLGKRVFVPGSPKLTQERDVYDWGGGPTIYVDADGRVGNFNRFFAAENPPVEVQILRAFADEVRPRWTLDLHEGFGASYCLYALVGESSVGKDAAKAMVDAVSGRGYPIQSLKELAAYVGMDESAFEEIYPGVYQANRRVRRPPDAFCPYVGQMGSLCFTTEMGMESPLDVRMEILEVSARACLEVLTRLEG
;
A
#
# COMPACT_ATOMS: atom_id res chain seq x y z
N MET A 1 17.69 17.44 -11.03
CA MET A 1 16.90 16.20 -10.85
C MET A 1 17.75 15.03 -11.31
N GLY A 2 17.98 14.04 -10.44
CA GLY A 2 18.75 12.85 -10.81
C GLY A 2 17.99 11.98 -11.81
N ALA A 3 18.70 11.25 -12.66
CA ALA A 3 18.12 10.32 -13.65
C ALA A 3 17.10 9.31 -13.06
N PRO A 4 17.27 8.78 -11.82
CA PRO A 4 16.30 7.85 -11.23
C PRO A 4 14.91 8.47 -11.01
N LEU A 5 14.83 9.72 -10.54
CA LEU A 5 13.56 10.40 -10.28
C LEU A 5 12.74 10.62 -11.57
N VAL A 6 13.42 11.00 -12.66
CA VAL A 6 12.75 11.18 -13.96
C VAL A 6 12.14 9.86 -14.45
N GLN A 7 12.82 8.75 -14.21
CA GLN A 7 12.32 7.43 -14.56
C GLN A 7 11.12 7.02 -13.71
N MET A 8 11.20 7.22 -12.39
CA MET A 8 10.11 6.93 -11.46
C MET A 8 8.81 7.66 -11.81
N ARG A 9 8.90 8.90 -12.29
CA ARG A 9 7.69 9.66 -12.64
C ARG A 9 6.86 9.07 -13.78
N GLN A 10 7.37 8.08 -14.53
CA GLN A 10 6.63 7.43 -15.62
C GLN A 10 5.38 6.67 -15.17
N VAL A 11 5.33 6.24 -13.91
CA VAL A 11 4.18 5.53 -13.34
C VAL A 11 3.18 6.45 -12.62
N LEU A 12 3.44 7.76 -12.59
CA LEU A 12 2.54 8.73 -11.96
C LEU A 12 1.35 9.00 -12.88
N GLY A 13 0.27 8.26 -12.63
CA GLY A 13 -0.96 8.34 -13.38
C GLY A 13 -1.91 7.18 -13.03
N PRO A 14 -3.03 7.09 -13.75
CA PRO A 14 -3.98 5.99 -13.60
C PRO A 14 -3.35 4.60 -13.78
N TYR A 15 -4.06 3.56 -13.36
CA TYR A 15 -3.51 2.20 -13.33
C TYR A 15 -3.02 1.72 -14.70
N GLU A 16 -3.72 2.09 -15.79
CA GLU A 16 -3.27 1.78 -17.15
C GLU A 16 -1.87 2.34 -17.48
N GLN A 17 -1.49 3.47 -16.88
CA GLN A 17 -0.18 4.09 -17.09
C GLN A 17 0.91 3.32 -16.36
N VAL A 18 0.62 2.79 -15.16
CA VAL A 18 1.53 1.90 -14.42
C VAL A 18 1.80 0.65 -15.25
N VAL A 19 0.75 -0.02 -15.72
CA VAL A 19 0.87 -1.24 -16.56
C VAL A 19 1.63 -0.95 -17.85
N ALA A 20 1.32 0.16 -18.52
CA ALA A 20 2.01 0.56 -19.75
C ALA A 20 3.49 0.87 -19.51
N ALA A 21 3.85 1.51 -18.40
CA ALA A 21 5.23 1.81 -18.05
C ALA A 21 6.04 0.53 -17.81
N PHE A 22 5.55 -0.40 -16.99
CA PHE A 22 6.22 -1.67 -16.78
C PHE A 22 6.34 -2.50 -18.06
N SER A 23 5.31 -2.47 -18.92
CA SER A 23 5.36 -3.18 -20.22
C SER A 23 6.46 -2.65 -21.14
N ARG A 24 6.77 -1.34 -21.10
CA ARG A 24 7.87 -0.74 -21.88
C ARG A 24 9.26 -1.20 -21.44
N LEU A 25 9.40 -1.77 -20.23
CA LEU A 25 10.66 -2.35 -19.78
C LEU A 25 11.00 -3.68 -20.48
N GLY A 26 10.04 -4.29 -21.20
CA GLY A 26 10.25 -5.55 -21.92
C GLY A 26 10.45 -6.76 -21.00
N LEU A 27 10.12 -6.64 -19.70
CA LEU A 27 10.20 -7.72 -18.75
C LEU A 27 9.11 -8.79 -19.03
N PRO A 28 9.40 -10.09 -18.86
CA PRO A 28 8.37 -11.11 -18.88
C PRO A 28 7.30 -10.80 -17.83
N SER A 29 6.05 -10.68 -18.27
CA SER A 29 4.93 -10.37 -17.40
C SER A 29 3.92 -11.51 -17.35
N ARG A 30 3.19 -11.58 -16.24
CA ARG A 30 2.10 -12.52 -16.03
C ARG A 30 0.93 -11.79 -15.39
N ARG A 31 -0.28 -12.00 -15.90
CA ARG A 31 -1.50 -11.69 -15.15
C ARG A 31 -1.66 -12.70 -14.02
N ILE A 32 -1.67 -12.22 -12.79
CA ILE A 32 -1.80 -13.07 -11.58
C ILE A 32 -3.24 -13.19 -11.09
N GLY A 33 -4.12 -12.29 -11.54
CA GLY A 33 -5.55 -12.37 -11.27
C GLY A 33 -6.29 -11.16 -11.84
N THR A 34 -7.59 -11.08 -11.56
CA THR A 34 -8.47 -10.00 -12.01
C THR A 34 -9.32 -9.51 -10.85
N ALA A 35 -9.18 -8.23 -10.51
CA ALA A 35 -9.96 -7.52 -9.51
C ALA A 35 -11.35 -7.12 -10.08
N PRO A 36 -12.28 -6.58 -9.28
CA PRO A 36 -13.59 -6.16 -9.77
C PRO A 36 -13.50 -5.17 -10.93
N TYR A 37 -14.58 -5.10 -11.72
CA TYR A 37 -14.62 -4.36 -12.99
C TYR A 37 -13.59 -4.81 -14.04
N GLY A 38 -13.06 -6.03 -13.93
CA GLY A 38 -12.17 -6.60 -14.94
C GLY A 38 -10.75 -6.02 -14.93
N LEU A 39 -10.31 -5.43 -13.82
CA LEU A 39 -8.97 -4.88 -13.69
C LEU A 39 -7.96 -5.98 -13.37
N ASP A 40 -7.14 -6.32 -14.37
CA ASP A 40 -6.10 -7.33 -14.23
C ASP A 40 -4.96 -6.84 -13.33
N ILE A 41 -4.49 -7.71 -12.42
CA ILE A 41 -3.29 -7.48 -11.61
C ILE A 41 -2.11 -8.23 -12.26
N TYR A 42 -0.98 -7.54 -12.44
CA TYR A 42 0.20 -8.06 -13.12
C TYR A 42 1.39 -8.24 -12.17
N ALA A 43 2.17 -9.28 -12.45
CA ALA A 43 3.51 -9.49 -11.90
C ALA A 43 4.55 -9.48 -13.03
N TYR A 44 5.72 -8.92 -12.76
CA TYR A 44 6.82 -8.80 -13.72
C TYR A 44 8.04 -9.54 -13.20
N ARG A 45 8.60 -10.44 -14.00
CA ARG A 45 9.79 -11.21 -13.64
C ARG A 45 11.02 -10.32 -13.74
N VAL A 46 11.88 -10.40 -12.74
CA VAL A 46 13.13 -9.63 -12.65
C VAL A 46 14.28 -10.52 -12.22
N GLY A 47 15.48 -10.17 -12.69
CA GLY A 47 16.69 -10.97 -12.47
C GLY A 47 16.65 -12.33 -13.19
N GLU A 48 17.83 -12.94 -13.30
CA GLU A 48 18.01 -14.19 -14.05
C GLU A 48 18.39 -15.37 -13.15
N ALA A 49 19.08 -15.11 -12.03
CA ALA A 49 19.62 -16.12 -11.14
C ALA A 49 19.72 -15.60 -9.70
N GLY A 50 19.72 -16.54 -8.75
CA GLY A 50 19.82 -16.25 -7.32
C GLY A 50 18.58 -16.69 -6.53
N PRO A 51 18.50 -16.31 -5.24
CA PRO A 51 17.34 -16.60 -4.40
C PRO A 51 16.12 -15.84 -4.92
N THR A 52 15.03 -16.57 -5.12
CA THR A 52 13.76 -16.00 -5.60
C THR A 52 13.11 -15.18 -4.50
N GLY A 53 12.73 -13.93 -4.80
CA GLY A 53 11.95 -13.10 -3.89
C GLY A 53 10.84 -12.31 -4.56
N MET A 54 10.23 -11.41 -3.80
CA MET A 54 9.13 -10.58 -4.23
C MET A 54 9.34 -9.12 -3.83
N VAL A 55 8.97 -8.21 -4.74
CA VAL A 55 8.75 -6.79 -4.42
C VAL A 55 7.27 -6.49 -4.65
N THR A 56 6.59 -5.97 -3.65
CA THR A 56 5.17 -5.61 -3.73
C THR A 56 4.97 -4.16 -3.37
N ALA A 57 3.99 -3.50 -3.99
CA ALA A 57 3.66 -2.10 -3.72
C ALA A 57 2.18 -1.82 -4.04
N GLY A 58 1.72 -0.61 -3.75
CA GLY A 58 0.39 -0.12 -4.14
C GLY A 58 -0.73 -0.89 -3.46
N ALA A 59 -0.57 -1.13 -2.15
CA ALA A 59 -1.62 -1.64 -1.28
C ALA A 59 -2.65 -0.58 -0.91
N HIS A 60 -2.16 0.65 -0.79
CA HIS A 60 -2.91 1.85 -0.52
C HIS A 60 -2.56 2.84 -1.64
N ALA A 61 -3.55 3.58 -2.12
CA ALA A 61 -3.40 4.41 -3.30
C ALA A 61 -2.51 5.64 -3.04
N GLU A 62 -2.53 6.14 -1.81
CA GLU A 62 -1.77 7.29 -1.35
C GLU A 62 -0.25 7.03 -1.30
N GLU A 63 0.16 5.76 -1.22
CA GLU A 63 1.54 5.28 -1.11
C GLU A 63 2.25 5.20 -2.48
N VAL A 64 2.24 6.31 -3.21
CA VAL A 64 2.72 6.40 -4.60
C VAL A 64 4.23 6.23 -4.75
N ALA A 65 5.02 6.61 -3.75
CA ALA A 65 6.46 6.42 -3.80
C ALA A 65 6.82 4.93 -3.85
N GLY A 66 6.05 4.05 -3.20
CA GLY A 66 6.26 2.61 -3.25
C GLY A 66 6.16 2.05 -4.68
N VAL A 67 5.11 2.45 -5.42
CA VAL A 67 4.90 2.03 -6.82
C VAL A 67 5.98 2.60 -7.74
N ALA A 68 6.37 3.85 -7.52
CA ALA A 68 7.45 4.51 -8.24
C ALA A 68 8.81 3.82 -8.00
N THR A 69 9.13 3.47 -6.75
CA THR A 69 10.33 2.72 -6.40
C THR A 69 10.29 1.32 -7.01
N ALA A 70 9.16 0.61 -6.99
CA ALA A 70 9.02 -0.68 -7.66
C ALA A 70 9.38 -0.60 -9.15
N TYR A 71 8.98 0.48 -9.85
CA TYR A 71 9.35 0.71 -11.24
C TYR A 71 10.86 0.94 -11.43
N SER A 72 11.48 1.76 -10.56
CA SER A 72 12.93 1.98 -10.61
C SER A 72 13.73 0.70 -10.38
N LEU A 73 13.27 -0.14 -9.45
CA LEU A 73 13.87 -1.45 -9.19
C LEU A 73 13.69 -2.40 -10.39
N ALA A 74 12.51 -2.40 -11.02
CA ALA A 74 12.24 -3.21 -12.20
C ALA A 74 13.17 -2.86 -13.37
N ALA A 75 13.38 -1.57 -13.61
CA ALA A 75 14.21 -1.11 -14.70
C ALA A 75 15.71 -1.36 -14.49
N ARG A 76 16.14 -1.44 -13.22
CA ARG A 76 17.53 -1.70 -12.82
C ARG A 76 17.55 -2.59 -11.60
N PHE A 77 17.30 -3.87 -11.84
CA PHE A 77 17.22 -4.87 -10.78
C PHE A 77 18.61 -5.31 -10.31
N GLN A 78 18.71 -5.73 -9.05
CA GLN A 78 19.97 -6.10 -8.41
C GLN A 78 20.53 -7.41 -9.01
N PRO A 79 21.75 -7.42 -9.57
CA PRO A 79 22.40 -8.65 -10.01
C PRO A 79 22.63 -9.62 -8.84
N GLY A 80 22.51 -10.92 -9.11
CA GLY A 80 22.63 -11.99 -8.10
C GLY A 80 21.33 -12.30 -7.35
N LEU A 81 20.24 -11.61 -7.67
CA LEU A 81 18.89 -11.91 -7.21
C LEU A 81 17.96 -12.18 -8.40
N GLN A 82 16.86 -12.89 -8.14
CA GLN A 82 15.74 -13.01 -9.07
C GLN A 82 14.42 -12.96 -8.32
N GLY A 83 13.32 -12.74 -9.03
CA GLY A 83 12.01 -12.72 -8.41
C GLY A 83 10.93 -12.10 -9.26
N TRP A 84 9.93 -11.57 -8.55
CA TRP A 84 8.75 -10.95 -9.14
C TRP A 84 8.46 -9.60 -8.52
N ILE A 85 8.04 -8.65 -9.34
CA ILE A 85 7.52 -7.36 -8.88
C ILE A 85 6.02 -7.30 -9.17
N VAL A 86 5.22 -7.08 -8.12
CA VAL A 86 3.79 -6.75 -8.21
C VAL A 86 3.66 -5.26 -7.90
N PRO A 87 3.63 -4.39 -8.91
CA PRO A 87 3.83 -2.96 -8.70
C PRO A 87 2.64 -2.25 -8.08
N CYS A 88 1.44 -2.81 -8.21
CA CYS A 88 0.24 -2.27 -7.60
C CYS A 88 -0.75 -3.43 -7.40
N ARG A 89 -1.05 -3.73 -6.13
CA ARG A 89 -1.99 -4.79 -5.74
C ARG A 89 -3.43 -4.33 -5.57
N ASP A 90 -3.66 -3.01 -5.46
CA ASP A 90 -4.99 -2.39 -5.47
C ASP A 90 -5.21 -1.52 -6.73
N PRO A 91 -5.51 -2.12 -7.89
CA PRO A 91 -5.70 -1.35 -9.12
C PRO A 91 -6.93 -0.44 -9.06
N LEU A 92 -7.97 -0.80 -8.31
CA LEU A 92 -9.15 0.05 -8.15
C LEU A 92 -8.80 1.27 -7.30
N GLY A 93 -8.26 1.08 -6.10
CA GLY A 93 -7.86 2.19 -5.24
C GLY A 93 -6.87 3.12 -5.94
N TRP A 94 -5.90 2.55 -6.65
CA TRP A 94 -4.93 3.32 -7.43
C TRP A 94 -5.56 4.23 -8.47
N ASP A 95 -6.58 3.78 -9.20
CA ASP A 95 -7.32 4.61 -10.16
C ASP A 95 -8.12 5.74 -9.50
N GLY A 96 -8.35 5.65 -8.19
CA GLY A 96 -8.92 6.73 -7.41
C GLY A 96 -10.45 6.82 -7.49
N PHE A 97 -10.97 7.71 -6.66
CA PHE A 97 -12.40 7.81 -6.35
C PHE A 97 -13.28 8.04 -7.58
N ARG A 98 -12.91 9.00 -8.43
CA ARG A 98 -13.68 9.45 -9.60
C ARG A 98 -13.78 8.37 -10.66
N ARG A 99 -12.70 7.62 -10.92
CA ARG A 99 -12.70 6.53 -11.90
C ARG A 99 -13.55 5.35 -11.44
N ASN A 100 -13.52 5.04 -10.14
CA ASN A 100 -14.39 4.00 -9.59
C ASN A 100 -15.86 4.40 -9.58
N LEU A 101 -16.19 5.67 -9.32
CA LEU A 101 -17.55 6.17 -9.55
C LEU A 101 -17.97 6.04 -11.01
N ALA A 102 -17.10 6.40 -11.96
CA ALA A 102 -17.40 6.27 -13.38
C ALA A 102 -17.66 4.81 -13.78
N ARG A 103 -16.90 3.86 -13.22
CA ARG A 103 -17.12 2.41 -13.41
C ARG A 103 -18.44 1.95 -12.83
N ALA A 104 -18.72 2.32 -11.58
CA ALA A 104 -19.94 1.92 -10.88
C ALA A 104 -21.21 2.44 -11.56
N VAL A 105 -21.17 3.67 -12.11
CA VAL A 105 -22.30 4.27 -12.84
C VAL A 105 -22.33 3.84 -14.32
N GLY A 106 -21.23 3.26 -14.84
CA GLY A 106 -21.12 2.84 -16.25
C GLY A 106 -20.93 3.98 -17.26
N ARG A 107 -20.57 5.19 -16.80
CA ARG A 107 -20.34 6.37 -17.67
C ARG A 107 -19.39 7.38 -17.01
N PRO A 108 -18.75 8.27 -17.77
CA PRO A 108 -17.93 9.34 -17.20
C PRO A 108 -18.70 10.20 -16.18
N VAL A 109 -18.06 10.51 -15.05
CA VAL A 109 -18.59 11.39 -14.02
C VAL A 109 -17.67 12.58 -13.78
N ARG A 110 -18.24 13.68 -13.30
CA ARG A 110 -17.50 14.87 -12.89
C ARG A 110 -17.78 15.11 -11.41
N ILE A 111 -16.74 14.91 -10.60
CA ILE A 111 -16.77 15.10 -9.15
C ILE A 111 -15.71 16.12 -8.79
N ARG A 112 -16.13 17.19 -8.10
CA ARG A 112 -15.29 18.30 -7.67
C ARG A 112 -15.44 18.62 -6.20
N SER A 113 -16.50 18.11 -5.58
CA SER A 113 -16.88 18.45 -4.22
C SER A 113 -17.65 17.30 -3.60
N HIS A 114 -17.75 17.35 -2.27
CA HIS A 114 -18.65 16.50 -1.51
C HIS A 114 -20.10 16.53 -2.04
N HIS A 115 -20.58 17.72 -2.41
CA HIS A 115 -21.95 17.89 -2.93
C HIS A 115 -22.19 17.08 -4.20
N ASP A 116 -21.21 17.03 -5.13
CA ASP A 116 -21.34 16.23 -6.34
C ASP A 116 -21.44 14.73 -6.01
N VAL A 117 -20.72 14.26 -4.98
CA VAL A 117 -20.80 12.87 -4.51
C VAL A 117 -22.17 12.58 -3.93
N VAL A 118 -22.69 13.46 -3.07
CA VAL A 118 -24.03 13.34 -2.47
C VAL A 118 -25.11 13.23 -3.54
N GLU A 119 -25.11 14.14 -4.51
CA GLU A 119 -26.13 14.16 -5.57
C GLU A 119 -26.01 12.97 -6.52
N LEU A 120 -24.79 12.46 -6.73
CA LEU A 120 -24.58 11.25 -7.51
C LEU A 120 -25.13 10.01 -6.78
N ILE A 121 -24.83 9.86 -5.48
CA ILE A 121 -25.33 8.74 -4.66
C ILE A 121 -26.86 8.74 -4.60
N LYS A 122 -27.49 9.90 -4.41
CA LYS A 122 -28.96 10.02 -4.40
C LYS A 122 -29.60 9.58 -5.71
N ARG A 123 -28.93 9.82 -6.84
CA ARG A 123 -29.49 9.59 -8.17
C ARG A 123 -29.23 8.18 -8.69
N GLU A 124 -28.03 7.65 -8.47
CA GLU A 124 -27.54 6.41 -9.12
C GLU A 124 -27.33 5.26 -8.11
N GLY A 125 -27.44 5.52 -6.81
CA GLY A 125 -27.04 4.59 -5.77
C GLY A 125 -28.05 4.40 -4.66
N GLU A 126 -27.58 3.75 -3.61
CA GLU A 126 -28.28 3.51 -2.36
C GLU A 126 -27.61 4.35 -1.26
N PRO A 127 -28.24 5.45 -0.81
CA PRO A 127 -27.75 6.23 0.31
C PRO A 127 -27.84 5.42 1.61
N ILE A 128 -26.72 5.27 2.33
CA ILE A 128 -26.70 4.70 3.68
C ILE A 128 -26.75 5.84 4.71
N LEU A 129 -25.94 6.86 4.49
CA LEU A 129 -25.87 8.06 5.31
C LEU A 129 -25.68 9.29 4.41
N LEU A 130 -26.43 10.35 4.71
CA LEU A 130 -26.34 11.65 4.03
C LEU A 130 -26.13 12.75 5.06
N GLY A 131 -25.26 13.70 4.75
CA GLY A 131 -24.87 14.81 5.63
C GLY A 131 -23.38 15.12 5.47
N ASP A 132 -22.79 15.75 6.48
CA ASP A 132 -21.35 16.12 6.46
C ASP A 132 -20.43 14.91 6.30
N VAL A 133 -20.89 13.74 6.74
CA VAL A 133 -20.34 12.44 6.35
C VAL A 133 -21.39 11.76 5.48
N THR A 134 -21.00 11.41 4.26
CA THR A 134 -21.86 10.71 3.31
C THR A 134 -21.28 9.35 2.97
N VAL A 135 -22.14 8.34 3.03
CA VAL A 135 -21.81 6.96 2.66
C VAL A 135 -22.92 6.42 1.78
N GLY A 136 -22.57 5.84 0.64
CA GLY A 136 -23.55 5.21 -0.25
C GLY A 136 -22.94 4.13 -1.11
N ILE A 137 -23.78 3.20 -1.54
CA ILE A 137 -23.43 2.09 -2.43
C ILE A 137 -23.82 2.48 -3.86
N ILE A 138 -22.93 2.24 -4.81
CA ILE A 138 -23.26 2.27 -6.24
C ILE A 138 -22.69 0.99 -6.85
N ASP A 139 -23.55 0.19 -7.46
CA ASP A 139 -23.22 -1.15 -7.96
C ASP A 139 -22.61 -2.05 -6.85
N GLN A 140 -21.44 -2.64 -7.07
CA GLN A 140 -20.81 -3.58 -6.15
C GLN A 140 -19.88 -2.92 -5.12
N VAL A 141 -19.75 -1.60 -5.14
CA VAL A 141 -18.81 -0.83 -4.30
C VAL A 141 -19.51 0.32 -3.58
N ALA A 142 -18.83 0.88 -2.58
CA ALA A 142 -19.32 1.99 -1.77
C ALA A 142 -18.36 3.17 -1.83
N PHE A 143 -18.89 4.34 -1.48
CA PHE A 143 -18.18 5.60 -1.52
C PHE A 143 -18.39 6.34 -0.21
N PHE A 144 -17.30 6.82 0.35
CA PHE A 144 -17.26 7.66 1.55
C PHE A 144 -16.86 9.07 1.15
N SER A 145 -17.52 10.10 1.66
CA SER A 145 -17.14 11.48 1.39
C SER A 145 -17.44 12.38 2.59
N LEU A 146 -16.60 13.39 2.77
CA LEU A 146 -16.71 14.39 3.81
C LEU A 146 -16.99 15.75 3.20
N ALA A 147 -17.82 16.56 3.86
CA ALA A 147 -17.97 17.96 3.54
C ALA A 147 -16.60 18.65 3.54
N ASP A 148 -16.38 19.62 2.64
CA ASP A 148 -15.06 20.23 2.42
C ASP A 148 -14.45 20.84 3.70
N SER A 149 -15.27 21.34 4.63
CA SER A 149 -14.85 21.92 5.91
C SER A 149 -14.71 20.91 7.06
N HIS A 150 -14.98 19.62 6.83
CA HIS A 150 -14.98 18.62 7.89
C HIS A 150 -13.55 18.35 8.39
N PRO A 151 -13.29 18.30 9.71
CA PRO A 151 -11.93 18.12 10.26
C PRO A 151 -11.29 16.78 9.87
N GLY A 152 -12.11 15.76 9.59
CA GLY A 152 -11.63 14.49 9.03
C GLY A 152 -10.94 14.59 7.66
N ASN A 153 -10.98 15.74 6.97
CA ASN A 153 -10.18 15.96 5.76
C ASN A 153 -8.68 16.08 6.04
N ASP A 154 -8.26 16.33 7.28
CA ASP A 154 -6.84 16.30 7.65
C ASP A 154 -6.23 14.93 7.37
N ASP A 155 -6.99 13.87 7.64
CA ASP A 155 -6.64 12.49 7.35
C ASP A 155 -7.90 11.65 7.07
N THR A 156 -8.35 11.70 5.81
CA THR A 156 -9.62 11.09 5.42
C THR A 156 -9.61 9.57 5.58
N GLY A 157 -8.46 8.93 5.31
CA GLY A 157 -8.30 7.48 5.45
C GLY A 157 -8.46 7.02 6.90
N VAL A 158 -7.75 7.67 7.83
CA VAL A 158 -7.85 7.35 9.27
C VAL A 158 -9.24 7.65 9.80
N PHE A 159 -9.81 8.81 9.44
CA PHE A 159 -11.17 9.17 9.87
C PHE A 159 -12.22 8.17 9.36
N ALA A 160 -12.19 7.82 8.07
CA ALA A 160 -13.14 6.88 7.49
C ALA A 160 -13.03 5.49 8.13
N HIS A 161 -11.80 5.02 8.39
CA HIS A 161 -11.59 3.75 9.07
C HIS A 161 -12.18 3.74 10.49
N ALA A 162 -11.89 4.76 11.29
CA ALA A 162 -12.42 4.89 12.65
C ALA A 162 -13.96 5.00 12.63
N PHE A 163 -14.50 5.88 11.79
CA PHE A 163 -15.94 6.08 11.63
C PHE A 163 -16.67 4.77 11.32
N LEU A 164 -16.19 4.01 10.33
CA LEU A 164 -16.81 2.74 9.94
C LEU A 164 -16.65 1.69 11.04
N SER A 165 -15.55 1.71 11.80
CA SER A 165 -15.34 0.79 12.92
C SER A 165 -16.29 1.06 14.09
N GLU A 166 -16.74 2.29 14.29
CA GLU A 166 -17.61 2.70 15.40
C GLU A 166 -19.10 2.78 15.04
N ARG A 167 -19.45 2.81 13.75
CA ARG A 167 -20.83 2.96 13.25
C ARG A 167 -21.40 1.64 12.73
N ASP A 168 -21.87 0.81 13.66
CA ASP A 168 -22.47 -0.50 13.36
C ASP A 168 -23.59 -0.41 12.32
N ASP A 169 -24.48 0.57 12.44
CA ASP A 169 -25.61 0.81 11.53
C ASP A 169 -25.20 1.09 10.09
N VAL A 170 -24.03 1.71 9.89
CA VAL A 170 -23.44 1.95 8.57
C VAL A 170 -22.65 0.71 8.12
N ARG A 171 -21.84 0.14 9.01
CA ARG A 171 -20.94 -0.97 8.72
C ARG A 171 -21.68 -2.24 8.29
N GLU A 172 -22.78 -2.57 8.95
CA GLU A 172 -23.62 -3.73 8.60
C GLU A 172 -24.18 -3.65 7.18
N ARG A 173 -24.37 -2.45 6.64
CA ARG A 173 -24.82 -2.24 5.25
C ARG A 173 -23.70 -2.39 4.23
N LEU A 174 -22.45 -2.40 4.68
CA LEU A 174 -21.25 -2.43 3.86
C LEU A 174 -20.55 -3.79 3.84
N LEU A 175 -21.12 -4.84 4.45
CA LEU A 175 -20.50 -6.16 4.48
C LEU A 175 -20.14 -6.66 3.06
N GLY A 176 -18.89 -7.09 2.90
CA GLY A 176 -18.31 -7.52 1.62
C GLY A 176 -18.04 -6.39 0.62
N LYS A 177 -18.10 -5.12 1.03
CA LYS A 177 -17.91 -3.97 0.14
C LYS A 177 -16.54 -3.33 0.28
N ARG A 178 -16.08 -2.82 -0.87
CA ARG A 178 -14.97 -1.87 -0.98
C ARG A 178 -15.54 -0.49 -0.84
N VAL A 179 -14.99 0.29 0.08
CA VAL A 179 -15.35 1.68 0.34
C VAL A 179 -14.20 2.53 -0.16
N PHE A 180 -14.45 3.28 -1.23
CA PHE A 180 -13.49 4.25 -1.74
C PHE A 180 -13.56 5.52 -0.90
N VAL A 181 -12.39 5.99 -0.47
CA VAL A 181 -12.21 7.20 0.33
C VAL A 181 -11.44 8.21 -0.53
N PRO A 182 -11.85 9.49 -0.60
CA PRO A 182 -11.06 10.51 -1.27
C PRO A 182 -9.74 10.72 -0.53
N GLY A 183 -8.73 11.18 -1.24
CA GLY A 183 -7.43 11.49 -0.66
C GLY A 183 -7.49 12.68 0.29
N SER A 184 -6.58 12.70 1.27
CA SER A 184 -6.40 13.83 2.16
C SER A 184 -5.70 14.97 1.38
N PRO A 185 -6.20 16.22 1.38
CA PRO A 185 -5.60 17.34 0.64
C PRO A 185 -4.11 17.54 0.92
N LYS A 186 -3.66 17.28 2.16
CA LYS A 186 -2.25 17.41 2.55
C LYS A 186 -1.33 16.33 1.95
N LEU A 187 -1.87 15.17 1.56
CA LEU A 187 -1.12 14.00 1.06
C LEU A 187 -1.20 13.84 -0.47
N THR A 188 -2.14 14.53 -1.11
CA THR A 188 -2.33 14.49 -2.57
C THR A 188 -1.59 15.61 -3.29
N GLN A 189 -0.42 16.04 -2.80
CA GLN A 189 0.37 17.07 -3.47
C GLN A 189 0.58 16.70 -4.96
N GLU A 190 0.37 17.66 -5.85
CA GLU A 190 0.40 17.51 -7.33
C GLU A 190 -0.74 16.66 -7.93
N ARG A 191 -1.73 16.25 -7.12
CA ARG A 191 -2.84 15.38 -7.50
C ARG A 191 -4.17 15.93 -6.97
N ASP A 192 -5.27 15.46 -7.54
CA ASP A 192 -6.63 15.79 -7.11
C ASP A 192 -7.11 14.71 -6.12
N VAL A 193 -7.77 15.11 -5.03
CA VAL A 193 -8.24 14.20 -3.97
C VAL A 193 -9.22 13.12 -4.45
N TYR A 194 -9.88 13.34 -5.57
CA TYR A 194 -10.79 12.38 -6.19
C TYR A 194 -10.14 11.59 -7.35
N ASP A 195 -8.88 11.86 -7.69
CA ASP A 195 -8.20 11.22 -8.83
C ASP A 195 -7.24 10.10 -8.37
N TRP A 196 -6.47 9.58 -9.31
CA TRP A 196 -5.53 8.48 -9.09
C TRP A 196 -4.54 8.76 -7.95
N GLY A 197 -4.13 7.69 -7.28
CA GLY A 197 -3.27 7.77 -6.10
C GLY A 197 -3.92 8.54 -4.94
N GLY A 198 -5.24 8.55 -4.88
CA GLY A 198 -6.04 9.22 -3.84
C GLY A 198 -5.98 8.51 -2.49
N GLY A 199 -7.09 8.52 -1.74
CA GLY A 199 -7.17 7.88 -0.42
C GLY A 199 -7.23 6.36 -0.48
N PRO A 200 -7.16 5.69 0.69
CA PRO A 200 -7.11 4.24 0.75
C PRO A 200 -8.44 3.61 0.34
N THR A 201 -8.38 2.40 -0.21
CA THR A 201 -9.55 1.53 -0.26
C THR A 201 -9.73 0.85 1.09
N ILE A 202 -10.88 1.07 1.71
CA ILE A 202 -11.30 0.34 2.91
C ILE A 202 -12.15 -0.87 2.46
N TYR A 203 -12.03 -1.98 3.16
CA TYR A 203 -12.86 -3.16 2.99
C TYR A 203 -13.54 -3.49 4.30
N VAL A 204 -14.84 -3.78 4.22
CA VAL A 204 -15.63 -4.33 5.31
C VAL A 204 -15.90 -5.78 4.96
N ASP A 205 -15.35 -6.73 5.71
CA ASP A 205 -15.53 -8.15 5.43
C ASP A 205 -16.92 -8.65 5.85
N ALA A 206 -17.19 -9.94 5.64
CA ALA A 206 -18.48 -10.55 5.95
C ALA A 206 -18.79 -10.57 7.46
N ASP A 207 -17.76 -10.52 8.31
CA ASP A 207 -17.89 -10.50 9.77
C ASP A 207 -17.95 -9.06 10.32
N GLY A 208 -17.91 -8.06 9.43
CA GLY A 208 -17.93 -6.64 9.80
C GLY A 208 -16.59 -6.13 10.29
N ARG A 209 -15.47 -6.81 10.02
CA ARG A 209 -14.15 -6.26 10.27
C ARG A 209 -13.82 -5.22 9.21
N VAL A 210 -13.40 -4.04 9.66
CA VAL A 210 -12.91 -2.94 8.83
C VAL A 210 -11.40 -3.05 8.67
N GLY A 211 -10.89 -2.90 7.45
CA GLY A 211 -9.45 -2.91 7.17
C GLY A 211 -9.13 -2.41 5.77
N ASN A 212 -7.87 -2.47 5.37
CA ASN A 212 -7.40 -2.14 4.01
C ASN A 212 -6.81 -3.38 3.33
N PHE A 213 -6.27 -3.25 2.12
CA PHE A 213 -5.72 -4.40 1.39
C PHE A 213 -4.30 -4.82 1.81
N ASN A 214 -3.70 -4.16 2.80
CA ASN A 214 -2.63 -4.75 3.62
C ASN A 214 -3.18 -5.41 4.91
N ARG A 215 -4.46 -5.81 4.90
CA ARG A 215 -5.10 -6.66 5.92
C ARG A 215 -5.67 -7.92 5.26
N PHE A 216 -6.21 -8.83 6.07
CA PHE A 216 -7.00 -9.99 5.66
C PHE A 216 -6.21 -11.18 5.09
N PHE A 217 -4.88 -11.21 5.14
CA PHE A 217 -4.10 -12.33 4.61
C PHE A 217 -4.35 -13.68 5.32
N ALA A 218 -4.81 -13.64 6.58
CA ALA A 218 -5.19 -14.78 7.40
C ALA A 218 -6.71 -15.04 7.38
N ALA A 219 -7.50 -14.22 6.68
CA ALA A 219 -8.93 -14.45 6.53
C ALA A 219 -9.18 -15.73 5.71
N GLU A 220 -10.27 -16.43 6.02
CA GLU A 220 -10.72 -17.57 5.21
C GLU A 220 -11.16 -17.12 3.82
N ASN A 221 -11.92 -16.02 3.77
CA ASN A 221 -12.44 -15.41 2.55
C ASN A 221 -11.98 -13.95 2.43
N PRO A 222 -10.69 -13.69 2.11
CA PRO A 222 -10.18 -12.34 1.93
C PRO A 222 -10.79 -11.65 0.70
N PRO A 223 -10.73 -10.31 0.60
CA PRO A 223 -11.07 -9.62 -0.65
C PRO A 223 -10.20 -10.13 -1.81
N VAL A 224 -10.76 -10.14 -3.03
CA VAL A 224 -10.13 -10.80 -4.18
C VAL A 224 -8.72 -10.29 -4.47
N GLU A 225 -8.43 -9.01 -4.25
CA GLU A 225 -7.11 -8.41 -4.42
C GLU A 225 -6.06 -9.06 -3.50
N VAL A 226 -6.43 -9.27 -2.23
CA VAL A 226 -5.61 -9.97 -1.24
C VAL A 226 -5.50 -11.44 -1.60
N GLN A 227 -6.59 -12.08 -2.04
CA GLN A 227 -6.59 -13.48 -2.48
C GLN A 227 -5.63 -13.72 -3.65
N ILE A 228 -5.63 -12.82 -4.64
CA ILE A 228 -4.76 -12.89 -5.83
C ILE A 228 -3.29 -12.85 -5.41
N LEU A 229 -2.92 -11.87 -4.57
CA LEU A 229 -1.53 -11.77 -4.11
C LEU A 229 -1.13 -12.97 -3.23
N ARG A 230 -2.04 -13.42 -2.38
CA ARG A 230 -1.86 -14.61 -1.53
C ARG A 230 -1.56 -15.85 -2.36
N ALA A 231 -2.40 -16.15 -3.35
CA ALA A 231 -2.22 -17.30 -4.24
C ALA A 231 -0.92 -17.21 -5.05
N PHE A 232 -0.56 -16.00 -5.50
CA PHE A 232 0.69 -15.79 -6.21
C PHE A 232 1.91 -16.00 -5.31
N ALA A 233 1.86 -15.54 -4.06
CA ALA A 233 2.93 -15.79 -3.10
C ALA A 233 3.04 -17.27 -2.70
N ASP A 234 1.93 -18.00 -2.60
CA ASP A 234 1.92 -19.45 -2.37
C ASP A 234 2.62 -20.22 -3.52
N GLU A 235 2.46 -19.75 -4.75
CA GLU A 235 3.14 -20.30 -5.93
C GLU A 235 4.63 -19.96 -5.93
N VAL A 236 4.97 -18.69 -5.69
CA VAL A 236 6.37 -18.20 -5.77
C VAL A 236 7.21 -18.69 -4.60
N ARG A 237 6.63 -18.80 -3.39
CA ARG A 237 7.30 -19.10 -2.12
C ARG A 237 8.59 -18.28 -1.93
N PRO A 238 8.49 -16.95 -1.83
CA PRO A 238 9.65 -16.08 -1.81
C PRO A 238 10.58 -16.37 -0.62
N ARG A 239 11.89 -16.30 -0.85
CA ARG A 239 12.91 -16.35 0.20
C ARG A 239 13.16 -14.98 0.85
N TRP A 240 12.87 -13.93 0.12
CA TRP A 240 12.93 -12.55 0.61
C TRP A 240 11.77 -11.75 0.00
N THR A 241 11.25 -10.78 0.76
CA THR A 241 10.12 -9.94 0.34
C THR A 241 10.35 -8.49 0.77
N LEU A 242 10.27 -7.56 -0.18
CA LEU A 242 10.17 -6.12 0.05
C LEU A 242 8.73 -5.68 -0.21
N ASP A 243 7.99 -5.32 0.83
CA ASP A 243 6.66 -4.70 0.71
C ASP A 243 6.79 -3.18 0.87
N LEU A 244 6.71 -2.46 -0.24
CA LEU A 244 6.98 -1.02 -0.29
C LEU A 244 5.75 -0.23 0.14
N HIS A 245 5.81 0.28 1.35
CA HIS A 245 4.78 1.08 2.01
C HIS A 245 5.27 2.49 2.35
N GLU A 246 4.32 3.34 2.72
CA GLU A 246 4.56 4.67 3.23
C GLU A 246 3.77 4.90 4.52
N GLY A 247 4.42 5.53 5.49
CA GLY A 247 3.87 5.79 6.82
C GLY A 247 3.45 7.24 6.99
N PHE A 248 3.21 7.63 8.24
CA PHE A 248 2.75 8.97 8.58
C PHE A 248 3.88 9.82 9.16
N GLY A 249 3.70 11.14 9.11
CA GLY A 249 4.73 12.12 9.47
C GLY A 249 5.79 12.27 8.38
N ALA A 250 7.02 12.62 8.77
CA ALA A 250 8.12 12.91 7.85
C ALA A 250 9.32 11.93 7.96
N SER A 251 9.27 11.00 8.91
CA SER A 251 10.38 10.10 9.23
C SER A 251 10.26 8.75 8.56
N TYR A 252 11.39 8.06 8.39
CA TYR A 252 11.45 6.70 7.87
C TYR A 252 11.53 5.68 9.02
N CYS A 253 10.79 4.58 8.92
CA CYS A 253 11.07 3.36 9.67
C CYS A 253 10.90 2.12 8.81
N LEU A 254 11.26 0.98 9.40
CA LEU A 254 11.19 -0.32 8.76
C LEU A 254 10.52 -1.32 9.70
N TYR A 255 9.50 -2.02 9.23
CA TYR A 255 9.10 -3.28 9.86
C TYR A 255 9.87 -4.44 9.23
N ALA A 256 10.47 -5.31 10.04
CA ALA A 256 11.24 -6.45 9.54
C ALA A 256 10.86 -7.76 10.24
N LEU A 257 10.72 -8.84 9.48
CA LEU A 257 10.57 -10.21 9.99
C LEU A 257 11.72 -11.04 9.45
N VAL A 258 12.80 -11.08 10.21
CA VAL A 258 14.07 -11.71 9.78
C VAL A 258 14.52 -12.86 10.70
N GLY A 259 13.85 -13.05 11.84
CA GLY A 259 14.18 -14.10 12.80
C GLY A 259 15.65 -14.05 13.22
N GLU A 260 16.32 -15.20 13.25
CA GLU A 260 17.75 -15.30 13.57
C GLU A 260 18.69 -15.15 12.36
N SER A 261 18.15 -14.82 11.17
CA SER A 261 18.97 -14.65 9.97
C SER A 261 19.94 -13.48 10.10
N SER A 262 21.24 -13.75 10.09
CA SER A 262 22.28 -12.71 10.07
C SER A 262 22.16 -11.83 8.82
N VAL A 263 21.97 -12.44 7.64
CA VAL A 263 21.76 -11.71 6.37
C VAL A 263 20.52 -10.83 6.44
N GLY A 264 19.43 -11.31 7.04
CA GLY A 264 18.22 -10.51 7.22
C GLY A 264 18.42 -9.32 8.15
N LYS A 265 19.08 -9.52 9.30
CA LYS A 265 19.43 -8.44 10.25
C LYS A 265 20.36 -7.41 9.59
N ASP A 266 21.36 -7.86 8.84
CA ASP A 266 22.28 -7.00 8.08
C ASP A 266 21.55 -6.19 7.01
N ALA A 267 20.59 -6.81 6.30
CA ALA A 267 19.81 -6.13 5.27
C ALA A 267 18.91 -5.04 5.88
N ALA A 268 18.21 -5.34 6.99
CA ALA A 268 17.39 -4.37 7.70
C ALA A 268 18.22 -3.19 8.22
N LYS A 269 19.41 -3.46 8.76
CA LYS A 269 20.37 -2.43 9.18
C LYS A 269 20.81 -1.57 8.01
N ALA A 270 21.19 -2.18 6.89
CA ALA A 270 21.65 -1.47 5.70
C ALA A 270 20.57 -0.54 5.12
N MET A 271 19.31 -0.94 5.16
CA MET A 271 18.17 -0.10 4.76
C MET A 271 18.12 1.21 5.56
N VAL A 272 18.10 1.12 6.90
CA VAL A 272 18.03 2.30 7.77
C VAL A 272 19.32 3.13 7.70
N ASP A 273 20.49 2.50 7.71
CA ASP A 273 21.77 3.20 7.61
C ASP A 273 21.90 3.99 6.29
N ALA A 274 21.41 3.43 5.18
CA ALA A 274 21.45 4.11 3.89
C ALA A 274 20.56 5.37 3.87
N VAL A 275 19.39 5.31 4.50
CA VAL A 275 18.49 6.46 4.66
C VAL A 275 19.11 7.50 5.60
N SER A 276 19.59 7.07 6.76
CA SER A 276 20.25 7.96 7.73
C SER A 276 21.52 8.60 7.17
N GLY A 277 22.31 7.87 6.38
CA GLY A 277 23.52 8.36 5.72
C GLY A 277 23.25 9.44 4.67
N ARG A 278 22.01 9.56 4.19
CA ARG A 278 21.54 10.68 3.35
C ARG A 278 21.05 11.88 4.17
N GLY A 279 21.04 11.79 5.50
CA GLY A 279 20.61 12.85 6.41
C GLY A 279 19.10 12.88 6.66
N TYR A 280 18.36 11.84 6.26
CA TYR A 280 16.92 11.77 6.50
C TYR A 280 16.61 11.26 7.92
N PRO A 281 15.51 11.75 8.54
CA PRO A 281 15.14 11.37 9.89
C PRO A 281 14.65 9.93 9.95
N ILE A 282 15.08 9.22 10.99
CA ILE A 282 14.62 7.88 11.34
C ILE A 282 13.63 8.00 12.49
N GLN A 283 12.45 7.39 12.34
CA GLN A 283 11.41 7.42 13.37
C GLN A 283 11.88 6.59 14.56
N SER A 284 11.73 7.13 15.76
CA SER A 284 11.99 6.43 17.02
C SER A 284 10.82 5.53 17.42
N LEU A 285 11.08 4.56 18.31
CA LEU A 285 10.05 3.67 18.83
C LEU A 285 8.92 4.45 19.52
N LYS A 286 9.28 5.48 20.29
CA LYS A 286 8.32 6.35 20.99
C LYS A 286 7.38 7.06 20.02
N GLU A 287 7.91 7.61 18.92
CA GLU A 287 7.11 8.26 17.89
C GLU A 287 6.19 7.26 17.19
N LEU A 288 6.72 6.07 16.87
CA LEU A 288 5.92 5.02 16.25
C LEU A 288 4.77 4.55 17.16
N ALA A 289 5.07 4.28 18.43
CA ALA A 289 4.11 3.81 19.42
C ALA A 289 2.99 4.84 19.66
N ALA A 290 3.37 6.11 19.80
CA ALA A 290 2.40 7.21 19.90
C ALA A 290 1.52 7.32 18.66
N TYR A 291 2.11 7.17 17.47
CA TYR A 291 1.38 7.26 16.20
C TYR A 291 0.35 6.13 16.05
N VAL A 292 0.75 4.88 16.27
CA VAL A 292 -0.16 3.73 16.11
C VAL A 292 -1.12 3.53 17.31
N GLY A 293 -1.04 4.39 18.32
CA GLY A 293 -1.87 4.32 19.53
C GLY A 293 -1.60 3.06 20.37
N MET A 294 -0.34 2.63 20.44
CA MET A 294 0.07 1.43 21.18
C MET A 294 1.16 1.75 22.20
N ASP A 295 1.27 0.91 23.22
CA ASP A 295 2.41 0.97 24.15
C ASP A 295 3.70 0.49 23.46
N GLU A 296 4.84 1.07 23.82
CA GLU A 296 6.15 0.70 23.26
C GLU A 296 6.46 -0.81 23.42
N SER A 297 5.95 -1.44 24.48
CA SER A 297 6.11 -2.89 24.72
C SER A 297 5.46 -3.77 23.65
N ALA A 298 4.56 -3.24 22.82
CA ALA A 298 3.96 -3.94 21.68
C ALA A 298 4.95 -4.19 20.53
N PHE A 299 6.15 -3.63 20.61
CA PHE A 299 7.19 -3.71 19.61
C PHE A 299 8.49 -4.27 20.19
N GLU A 300 9.27 -4.87 19.32
CA GLU A 300 10.69 -5.14 19.56
C GLU A 300 11.48 -4.31 18.55
N GLU A 301 12.39 -3.46 19.06
CA GLU A 301 13.34 -2.72 18.23
C GLU A 301 14.60 -3.57 18.06
N ILE A 302 14.81 -4.10 16.86
CA ILE A 302 15.95 -4.99 16.56
C ILE A 302 17.21 -4.21 16.16
N TYR A 303 17.02 -2.97 15.71
CA TYR A 303 18.03 -1.96 15.42
C TYR A 303 17.31 -0.59 15.45
N PRO A 304 17.95 0.54 15.78
CA PRO A 304 17.29 1.84 15.75
C PRO A 304 16.53 2.09 14.44
N GLY A 305 15.21 2.32 14.53
CA GLY A 305 14.34 2.50 13.36
C GLY A 305 13.85 1.21 12.68
N VAL A 306 14.20 0.03 13.21
CA VAL A 306 13.76 -1.27 12.72
C VAL A 306 12.93 -1.99 13.77
N TYR A 307 11.68 -2.26 13.44
CA TYR A 307 10.68 -2.75 14.38
C TYR A 307 10.09 -4.08 13.95
N GLN A 308 9.69 -4.88 14.93
CA GLN A 308 8.79 -6.02 14.71
C GLN A 308 7.74 -6.09 15.81
N ALA A 309 6.66 -6.83 15.58
CA ALA A 309 5.67 -7.06 16.62
C ALA A 309 6.27 -7.91 17.76
N ASN A 310 6.16 -7.43 19.00
CA ASN A 310 6.49 -8.23 20.18
C ASN A 310 5.43 -9.32 20.34
N ARG A 311 5.79 -10.56 19.98
CA ARG A 311 4.86 -11.70 19.99
C ARG A 311 4.34 -12.08 21.38
N ARG A 312 5.01 -11.60 22.45
CA ARG A 312 4.56 -11.81 23.84
C ARG A 312 3.46 -10.84 24.24
N VAL A 313 3.35 -9.71 23.56
CA VAL A 313 2.40 -8.62 23.90
C VAL A 313 1.29 -8.54 22.86
N ARG A 314 1.61 -8.71 21.57
CA ARG A 314 0.61 -8.69 20.49
C ARG A 314 0.88 -9.72 19.41
N ARG A 315 -0.19 -10.13 18.73
CA ARG A 315 -0.04 -10.88 17.48
C ARG A 315 0.50 -9.95 16.39
N PRO A 316 1.33 -10.45 15.45
CA PRO A 316 1.67 -9.71 14.25
C PRO A 316 0.40 -9.27 13.52
N PRO A 317 0.44 -8.13 12.81
CA PRO A 317 -0.69 -7.72 12.00
C PRO A 317 -0.97 -8.78 10.94
N ASP A 318 -2.22 -8.86 10.55
CA ASP A 318 -2.69 -9.73 9.48
C ASP A 318 -2.35 -9.11 8.10
N ALA A 319 -1.06 -8.99 7.81
CA ALA A 319 -0.51 -8.27 6.66
C ALA A 319 0.32 -9.21 5.75
N PHE A 320 0.74 -8.71 4.58
CA PHE A 320 1.43 -9.54 3.59
C PHE A 320 2.75 -10.11 4.09
N CYS A 321 3.63 -9.27 4.65
CA CYS A 321 4.93 -9.73 5.20
C CYS A 321 4.77 -10.81 6.29
N PRO A 322 3.91 -10.65 7.30
CA PRO A 322 3.58 -11.73 8.23
C PRO A 322 3.09 -13.03 7.56
N TYR A 323 2.33 -12.95 6.47
CA TYR A 323 1.86 -14.11 5.70
C TYR A 323 3.01 -14.87 5.03
N VAL A 324 3.82 -14.20 4.21
CA VAL A 324 4.96 -14.85 3.53
C VAL A 324 6.10 -15.20 4.49
N GLY A 325 6.22 -14.50 5.61
CA GLY A 325 7.16 -14.83 6.69
C GLY A 325 6.90 -16.21 7.30
N GLN A 326 5.65 -16.69 7.32
CA GLN A 326 5.32 -18.06 7.74
C GLN A 326 5.87 -19.13 6.78
N MET A 327 6.18 -18.75 5.54
CA MET A 327 6.80 -19.62 4.53
C MET A 327 8.33 -19.62 4.61
N GLY A 328 8.92 -18.81 5.51
CA GLY A 328 10.37 -18.63 5.64
C GLY A 328 10.95 -17.44 4.89
N SER A 329 10.12 -16.56 4.31
CA SER A 329 10.61 -15.33 3.67
C SER A 329 11.22 -14.39 4.70
N LEU A 330 12.40 -13.82 4.40
CA LEU A 330 12.90 -12.63 5.09
C LEU A 330 12.09 -11.42 4.61
N CYS A 331 11.39 -10.74 5.50
CA CYS A 331 10.42 -9.72 5.10
C CYS A 331 10.81 -8.34 5.59
N PHE A 332 10.57 -7.34 4.74
CA PHE A 332 10.89 -5.94 4.98
C PHE A 332 9.72 -5.09 4.47
N THR A 333 9.07 -4.34 5.36
CA THR A 333 8.02 -3.37 5.01
C THR A 333 8.54 -1.98 5.30
N THR A 334 8.79 -1.21 4.25
CA THR A 334 9.27 0.18 4.38
C THR A 334 8.15 1.08 4.85
N GLU A 335 8.44 2.11 5.63
CA GLU A 335 7.44 3.10 6.04
C GLU A 335 8.10 4.48 5.92
N MET A 336 7.92 5.13 4.78
CA MET A 336 8.37 6.51 4.59
C MET A 336 7.24 7.50 4.88
N GLY A 337 7.47 8.47 5.76
CA GLY A 337 6.49 9.49 6.11
C GLY A 337 5.93 10.28 4.90
N MET A 338 4.61 10.17 4.68
CA MET A 338 3.91 10.79 3.55
C MET A 338 3.84 12.32 3.59
N GLU A 339 4.18 12.97 4.71
CA GLU A 339 4.22 14.44 4.81
C GLU A 339 5.49 15.05 4.17
N SER A 340 6.44 14.20 3.76
CA SER A 340 7.58 14.64 2.94
C SER A 340 7.19 14.83 1.46
N PRO A 341 7.85 15.75 0.73
CA PRO A 341 7.65 15.90 -0.70
C PRO A 341 7.81 14.57 -1.46
N LEU A 342 6.99 14.32 -2.48
CA LEU A 342 6.99 13.04 -3.22
C LEU A 342 8.39 12.64 -3.73
N ASP A 343 9.18 13.59 -4.25
CA ASP A 343 10.55 13.30 -4.71
C ASP A 343 11.47 12.80 -3.59
N VAL A 344 11.31 13.33 -2.38
CA VAL A 344 12.06 12.89 -1.20
C VAL A 344 11.62 11.47 -0.79
N ARG A 345 10.32 11.20 -0.80
CA ARG A 345 9.77 9.86 -0.49
C ARG A 345 10.30 8.81 -1.47
N MET A 346 10.27 9.12 -2.76
CA MET A 346 10.80 8.28 -3.84
C MET A 346 12.30 8.00 -3.67
N GLU A 347 13.10 9.02 -3.33
CA GLU A 347 14.54 8.85 -3.07
C GLU A 347 14.80 7.94 -1.87
N ILE A 348 14.13 8.18 -0.74
CA ILE A 348 14.32 7.41 0.51
C ILE A 348 13.99 5.94 0.29
N LEU A 349 12.83 5.65 -0.30
CA LEU A 349 12.42 4.27 -0.55
C LEU A 349 13.37 3.56 -1.53
N GLU A 350 13.86 4.25 -2.56
CA GLU A 350 14.84 3.66 -3.48
C GLU A 350 16.17 3.37 -2.81
N VAL A 351 16.72 4.31 -2.05
CA VAL A 351 18.00 4.14 -1.34
C VAL A 351 17.89 2.98 -0.34
N SER A 352 16.80 2.93 0.43
CA SER A 352 16.52 1.84 1.36
C SER A 352 16.41 0.49 0.64
N ALA A 353 15.53 0.39 -0.37
CA ALA A 353 15.28 -0.88 -1.06
C ALA A 353 16.53 -1.41 -1.76
N ARG A 354 17.34 -0.53 -2.39
CA ARG A 354 18.59 -0.95 -3.04
C ARG A 354 19.62 -1.48 -2.03
N ALA A 355 19.75 -0.83 -0.87
CA ALA A 355 20.63 -1.31 0.20
C ALA A 355 20.21 -2.69 0.72
N CYS A 356 18.90 -2.94 0.82
CA CYS A 356 18.37 -4.27 1.15
C CYS A 356 18.80 -5.32 0.12
N LEU A 357 18.48 -5.07 -1.16
CA LEU A 357 18.74 -6.01 -2.24
C LEU A 357 20.24 -6.33 -2.37
N GLU A 358 21.12 -5.35 -2.20
CA GLU A 358 22.56 -5.58 -2.21
C GLU A 358 23.01 -6.59 -1.16
N VAL A 359 22.52 -6.48 0.09
CA VAL A 359 22.84 -7.43 1.16
C VAL A 359 22.24 -8.80 0.92
N LEU A 360 21.00 -8.85 0.38
CA LEU A 360 20.30 -10.11 0.11
C LEU A 360 21.00 -10.98 -0.94
N THR A 361 21.91 -10.44 -1.76
CA THR A 361 22.76 -11.24 -2.66
C THR A 361 23.62 -12.29 -1.94
N ARG A 362 23.80 -12.14 -0.62
CA ARG A 362 24.53 -13.08 0.25
C ARG A 362 23.70 -14.29 0.68
N LEU A 363 22.40 -14.31 0.39
CA LEU A 363 21.58 -15.49 0.62
C LEU A 363 22.07 -16.61 -0.32
N GLU A 364 22.51 -17.72 0.27
CA GLU A 364 22.87 -18.92 -0.48
C GLU A 364 21.65 -19.43 -1.27
N GLY A 365 21.87 -19.90 -2.50
CA GLY A 365 20.82 -20.33 -3.46
C GLY A 365 19.95 -21.48 -2.99
#